data_AF-A0A7S2FDZ3-F1
#
_entry.id   AF-A0A7S2FDZ3-F1
#
_cell.length_a   1.000
_cell.length_b   1.000
_cell.length_c   1.000
_cell.angle_alpha   90.00
_cell.angle_beta   90.00
_cell.angle_gamma   90.00
#
_symmetry.space_group_name_H-M   'P 1'
#
loop_
_entity.id
_entity.type
_entity.pdbx_description
1 polymer ?
#
loop_
_entity_poly.entity_id
_entity_poly.type
_entity_poly.pdbx_seq_one_letter_code
_entity_poly.pdbx_strand_id
1 'polypeptide(L)'
;DIKDAHYGLSVAILAAMVATTAASPAAAKGGCFVADTPVTLADGSTAAIASVSVGAAVWSRGIVTDTAIISTVIDVVRVQRHELMDITLEIGEVVTSTIDHPWWS
;
A
#
# COMPACT_ATOMS: atom_id res chain seq x y z
N ASP A 1 22.50 -15.76 50.81
CA ASP A 1 21.17 -16.38 50.92
C ASP A 1 20.33 -15.84 49.78
N ILE A 2 19.71 -16.74 49.03
CA ILE A 2 19.19 -16.57 47.67
C ILE A 2 17.68 -16.51 47.78
N LYS A 3 17.05 -15.35 47.52
CA LYS A 3 15.59 -15.23 47.40
C LYS A 3 15.25 -14.17 46.35
N ASP A 4 14.92 -14.70 45.17
CA ASP A 4 13.90 -14.21 44.24
C ASP A 4 14.28 -12.95 43.44
N ALA A 5 15.03 -12.99 42.33
CA ALA A 5 14.84 -13.73 41.09
C ALA A 5 13.40 -13.62 40.51
N HIS A 6 13.34 -12.97 39.33
CA HIS A 6 12.24 -12.94 38.36
C HIS A 6 11.08 -11.97 38.59
N TYR A 7 11.12 -10.79 37.96
CA TYR A 7 9.96 -10.20 37.25
C TYR A 7 10.47 -9.21 36.17
N GLY A 8 11.41 -9.67 35.34
CA GLY A 8 11.60 -9.09 34.02
C GLY A 8 10.59 -9.75 33.07
N LEU A 9 9.39 -9.21 32.96
CA LEU A 9 8.44 -9.63 31.93
C LEU A 9 8.24 -8.46 30.98
N SER A 10 9.09 -8.44 29.96
CA SER A 10 8.89 -7.68 28.74
C SER A 10 7.52 -8.05 28.19
N VAL A 11 6.57 -7.11 28.25
CA VAL A 11 5.24 -7.26 27.65
C VAL A 11 5.40 -7.03 26.15
N ALA A 12 6.06 -7.97 25.48
CA ALA A 12 5.97 -8.11 24.04
C ALA A 12 4.57 -8.68 23.75
N ILE A 13 3.60 -7.79 23.58
CA ILE A 13 2.26 -8.14 23.11
C ILE A 13 2.43 -8.63 21.68
N LEU A 14 2.52 -9.94 21.51
CA LEU A 14 2.37 -10.57 20.22
C LEU A 14 0.88 -10.55 19.86
N ALA A 15 0.42 -9.42 19.31
CA ALA A 15 -0.87 -9.35 18.66
C ALA A 15 -0.77 -10.11 17.34
N ALA A 16 -1.08 -11.40 17.35
CA ALA A 16 -1.31 -12.18 16.14
C ALA A 16 -2.58 -11.63 15.46
N MET A 17 -2.39 -10.82 14.43
CA MET A 17 -3.50 -10.38 13.58
C MET A 17 -3.93 -11.56 12.71
N VAL A 18 -5.09 -12.14 13.03
CA VAL A 18 -5.81 -13.01 12.10
C VAL A 18 -6.32 -12.11 10.98
N ALA A 19 -5.61 -12.09 9.86
CA ALA A 19 -6.10 -11.46 8.63
C ALA A 19 -7.23 -12.32 8.07
N THR A 20 -8.46 -12.06 8.49
CA THR A 20 -9.64 -12.61 7.84
C THR A 20 -9.69 -12.02 6.43
N THR A 21 -9.41 -12.83 5.41
CA THR A 21 -9.46 -12.41 4.01
C THR A 21 -10.92 -12.32 3.56
N ALA A 22 -11.62 -11.25 3.95
CA ALA A 22 -12.76 -10.82 3.18
C ALA A 22 -12.24 -10.25 1.85
N ALA A 23 -12.76 -10.72 0.72
CA ALA A 23 -12.42 -10.14 -0.57
C ALA A 23 -12.87 -8.67 -0.58
N SER A 24 -11.90 -7.76 -0.71
CA SER A 24 -12.18 -6.34 -0.84
C SER A 24 -13.10 -6.07 -2.03
N PRO A 25 -14.12 -5.20 -1.91
CA PRO A 25 -14.87 -4.69 -3.06
C PRO A 25 -13.97 -4.03 -4.12
N ALA A 26 -12.79 -3.53 -3.72
CA ALA A 26 -11.80 -2.97 -4.63
C ALA A 26 -11.08 -4.04 -5.47
N ALA A 27 -10.97 -5.28 -4.96
CA ALA A 27 -10.33 -6.38 -5.69
C ALA A 27 -11.09 -6.80 -6.95
N ALA A 28 -12.38 -6.48 -7.03
CA ALA A 28 -13.23 -6.76 -8.18
C ALA A 28 -13.20 -5.65 -9.25
N LYS A 29 -12.50 -4.53 -9.03
CA LYS A 29 -12.68 -3.29 -9.82
C LYS A 29 -11.45 -2.72 -10.53
N GLY A 30 -10.30 -3.42 -10.60
CA GLY A 30 -9.21 -2.89 -11.42
C GLY A 30 -7.92 -3.69 -11.40
N GLY A 31 -6.92 -3.12 -12.09
CA GLY A 31 -5.56 -3.65 -12.13
C GLY A 31 -4.76 -3.40 -10.85
N CYS A 32 -3.52 -3.85 -10.83
CA CYS A 32 -2.58 -3.68 -9.71
C CYS A 32 -1.23 -3.14 -10.19
N PHE A 33 -0.45 -2.62 -9.24
CA PHE A 33 0.96 -2.26 -9.42
C PHE A 33 1.87 -3.33 -8.81
N VAL A 34 3.13 -3.36 -9.21
CA VAL A 34 4.15 -4.20 -8.58
C VAL A 34 4.49 -3.70 -7.17
N ALA A 35 5.03 -4.60 -6.33
CA ALA A 35 5.15 -4.36 -4.89
C ALA A 35 6.07 -3.18 -4.50
N ASP A 36 7.04 -2.88 -5.35
CA ASP A 36 8.05 -1.84 -5.22
C ASP A 36 7.64 -0.49 -5.82
N THR A 37 6.46 -0.40 -6.45
CA THR A 37 5.96 0.86 -7.01
C THR A 37 5.90 1.94 -5.92
N PRO A 38 6.55 3.10 -6.11
CA PRO A 38 6.57 4.16 -5.12
C PRO A 38 5.21 4.88 -5.04
N VAL A 39 4.75 5.11 -3.81
CA VAL A 39 3.57 5.91 -3.50
C VAL A 39 4.02 7.13 -2.69
N THR A 40 3.59 8.32 -3.09
CA THR A 40 3.88 9.56 -2.36
C THR A 40 2.94 9.70 -1.16
N LEU A 41 3.52 9.74 0.03
CA LEU A 41 2.82 9.97 1.30
C LEU A 41 2.50 11.45 1.48
N ALA A 42 1.60 11.76 2.41
CA ALA A 42 1.14 13.14 2.63
C ALA A 42 2.23 14.14 3.00
N ASP A 43 3.33 13.69 3.60
CA ASP A 43 4.50 14.53 3.93
C ASP A 43 5.45 14.75 2.74
N GLY A 44 5.14 14.18 1.58
CA GLY A 44 5.97 14.25 0.37
C GLY A 44 7.06 13.18 0.29
N SER A 45 7.25 12.37 1.32
CA SER A 45 8.11 11.19 1.25
C SER A 45 7.49 10.10 0.36
N THR A 46 8.29 9.10 -0.02
CA THR A 46 7.81 7.95 -0.80
C THR A 46 8.00 6.66 -0.04
N ALA A 47 7.06 5.73 -0.26
CA ALA A 47 7.13 4.36 0.26
C ALA A 47 6.71 3.39 -0.83
N ALA A 48 7.27 2.17 -0.83
CA ALA A 48 6.80 1.11 -1.70
C ALA A 48 5.32 0.81 -1.41
N ILE A 49 4.49 0.61 -2.42
CA ILE A 49 3.05 0.34 -2.24
C ILE A 49 2.80 -0.86 -1.33
N ALA A 50 3.70 -1.84 -1.31
CA ALA A 50 3.60 -2.99 -0.43
C ALA A 50 3.75 -2.68 1.07
N SER A 51 4.35 -1.55 1.46
CA SER A 51 4.45 -1.11 2.87
C SER A 51 3.35 -0.13 3.28
N VAL A 52 2.56 0.39 2.33
CA VAL A 52 1.41 1.24 2.62
C VAL A 52 0.31 0.43 3.30
N SER A 53 -0.27 1.02 4.35
CA SER A 53 -1.30 0.38 5.19
C SER A 53 -2.60 1.19 5.18
N VAL A 54 -3.72 0.54 5.50
CA VAL A 54 -5.00 1.22 5.74
C VAL A 54 -4.80 2.30 6.81
N GLY A 55 -5.37 3.48 6.58
CA GLY A 55 -5.22 4.67 7.40
C GLY A 55 -4.04 5.57 7.01
N ALA A 56 -3.14 5.13 6.12
CA ALA A 56 -2.08 6.00 5.61
C ALA A 56 -2.65 7.18 4.81
N ALA A 57 -2.06 8.35 4.99
CA ALA A 57 -2.38 9.54 4.20
C ALA A 57 -1.43 9.62 3.00
N VAL A 58 -2.01 9.71 1.79
CA VAL A 58 -1.28 9.67 0.51
C VAL A 58 -1.77 10.77 -0.42
N TRP A 59 -0.95 11.15 -1.38
CA TRP A 59 -1.38 12.01 -2.48
C TRP A 59 -2.30 11.26 -3.44
N SER A 60 -3.31 11.95 -3.95
CA SER A 60 -4.27 11.44 -4.94
C SER A 60 -4.70 12.57 -5.88
N ARG A 61 -5.24 12.25 -7.06
CA ARG A 61 -5.84 13.24 -7.97
C ARG A 61 -7.31 13.46 -7.60
N GLY A 62 -7.70 14.70 -7.31
CA GLY A 62 -9.08 15.08 -7.10
C GLY A 62 -9.83 15.14 -8.44
N ILE A 63 -10.87 14.32 -8.62
CA ILE A 63 -11.61 14.22 -9.89
C ILE A 63 -12.35 15.51 -10.26
N VAL A 64 -12.80 16.27 -9.26
CA VAL A 64 -13.53 17.54 -9.48
C VAL A 64 -12.58 18.72 -9.60
N THR A 65 -11.55 18.77 -8.76
CA THR A 65 -10.61 19.90 -8.70
C THR A 65 -9.51 19.80 -9.74
N ASP A 66 -9.28 18.61 -10.28
CA ASP A 66 -8.18 18.25 -11.16
C ASP A 66 -6.79 18.60 -10.57
N THR A 67 -6.71 18.60 -9.24
CA THR A 67 -5.51 18.92 -8.46
C THR A 67 -5.13 17.77 -7.56
N ALA A 68 -3.87 17.77 -7.10
CA ALA A 68 -3.41 16.84 -6.09
C ALA A 68 -4.09 17.15 -4.73
N ILE A 69 -4.62 16.13 -4.06
CA ILE A 69 -5.26 16.19 -2.76
C ILE A 69 -4.71 15.09 -1.85
N ILE A 70 -4.83 15.26 -0.53
CA ILE A 70 -4.50 14.21 0.44
C ILE A 70 -5.74 13.34 0.68
N SER A 71 -5.57 12.04 0.52
CA SER A 71 -6.60 11.01 0.76
C SER A 71 -6.12 9.99 1.78
N THR A 72 -7.06 9.31 2.42
CA THR A 72 -6.77 8.19 3.34
C THR A 72 -6.95 6.86 2.62
N VAL A 73 -5.97 5.96 2.75
CA VAL A 73 -6.09 4.58 2.26
C VAL A 73 -7.15 3.85 3.09
N ILE A 74 -8.22 3.38 2.45
CA ILE A 74 -9.32 2.69 3.12
C ILE A 74 -9.23 1.16 3.04
N ASP A 75 -8.45 0.64 2.09
CA ASP A 75 -8.29 -0.79 1.86
C ASP A 75 -6.96 -1.08 1.15
N VAL A 76 -6.46 -2.30 1.30
CA VAL A 76 -5.25 -2.79 0.63
C VAL A 76 -5.56 -4.15 0.00
N VAL A 77 -5.41 -4.21 -1.32
CA VAL A 77 -5.65 -5.43 -2.10
C VAL A 77 -4.33 -5.99 -2.60
N ARG A 78 -4.19 -7.32 -2.50
CA ARG A 78 -3.04 -8.05 -3.03
C ARG A 78 -3.53 -9.21 -3.88
N VAL A 79 -3.05 -9.30 -5.11
CA VAL A 79 -3.36 -10.37 -6.04
C VAL A 79 -2.08 -10.86 -6.70
N GLN A 80 -2.05 -12.14 -7.07
CA GLN A 80 -1.00 -12.67 -7.93
C GLN A 80 -1.46 -12.60 -9.39
N ARG A 81 -0.59 -12.09 -10.26
CA ARG A 81 -0.80 -11.89 -11.69
C ARG A 81 0.49 -12.22 -12.43
N HIS A 82 0.37 -12.84 -13.60
CA HIS A 82 1.52 -13.26 -14.41
C HIS A 82 1.79 -12.32 -15.59
N GLU A 83 0.78 -11.59 -16.04
CA GLU A 83 0.87 -10.67 -17.16
C GLU A 83 0.98 -9.25 -16.64
N LEU A 84 2.10 -8.59 -16.99
CA LEU A 84 2.44 -7.24 -16.61
C LEU A 84 2.73 -6.40 -17.86
N MET A 85 2.64 -5.09 -17.71
CA MET A 85 2.94 -4.09 -18.72
C MET A 85 3.82 -3.01 -18.12
N ASP A 86 4.87 -2.64 -18.84
CA ASP A 86 5.71 -1.48 -18.53
C ASP A 86 5.22 -0.26 -19.29
N ILE A 87 5.08 0.86 -18.59
CA ILE A 87 4.86 2.18 -19.18
C ILE A 87 6.12 2.99 -19.01
N THR A 88 6.75 3.33 -20.12
CA THR A 88 7.87 4.27 -20.15
C THR A 88 7.33 5.69 -20.31
N LEU A 89 7.60 6.54 -19.31
CA LEU A 89 7.25 7.94 -19.32
C LEU A 89 8.24 8.74 -20.18
N GLU A 90 7.84 9.92 -20.64
CA GLU A 90 8.72 10.83 -21.42
C GLU A 90 10.03 11.17 -20.68
N ILE A 91 9.97 11.20 -19.34
CA ILE A 91 11.12 11.44 -18.47
C ILE A 91 12.06 10.22 -18.32
N GLY A 92 11.78 9.11 -19.01
CA GLY A 92 12.58 7.89 -18.99
C GLY A 92 12.31 6.96 -17.81
N GLU A 93 11.44 7.34 -16.88
CA GLU A 93 10.98 6.46 -15.81
C GLU A 93 10.06 5.36 -16.34
N VAL A 94 10.10 4.20 -15.68
CA VAL A 94 9.25 3.05 -16.02
C VAL A 94 8.34 2.74 -14.84
N VAL A 95 7.05 2.60 -15.12
CA VAL A 95 6.06 2.12 -14.15
C VAL A 95 5.46 0.81 -14.64
N THR A 96 5.55 -0.24 -13.83
CA THR A 96 5.03 -1.57 -14.16
C THR A 96 3.69 -1.82 -13.47
N SER A 97 2.69 -2.25 -14.22
CA SER A 97 1.35 -2.60 -13.72
C SER A 97 0.82 -3.88 -14.37
N THR A 98 -0.36 -4.34 -13.95
CA THR A 98 -1.13 -5.29 -14.75
C THR A 98 -1.64 -4.63 -16.04
N ILE A 99 -1.93 -5.44 -17.06
CA ILE A 99 -2.38 -4.96 -18.39
C ILE A 99 -3.69 -4.16 -18.31
N ASP A 100 -4.56 -4.51 -17.36
CA ASP A 100 -5.88 -3.90 -17.14
C ASP A 100 -5.86 -2.70 -16.18
N HIS A 101 -4.67 -2.24 -15.75
CA HIS A 101 -4.57 -1.10 -14.84
C HIS A 101 -4.99 0.20 -15.56
N PRO A 102 -5.99 0.93 -15.06
CA PRO A 102 -6.41 2.18 -15.69
C PRO A 102 -5.41 3.31 -15.45
N TRP A 103 -5.20 4.14 -16.46
CA TRP A 103 -4.30 5.30 -16.39
C TRP A 103 -5.08 6.59 -16.63
N TRP A 104 -4.67 7.64 -15.94
CA TRP A 104 -5.14 9.00 -16.23
C TRP A 104 -4.37 9.54 -17.45
N SER A 105 -5.08 10.06 -18.44
CA SER A 105 -4.52 10.64 -19.67
C SER A 105 -5.24 11.92 -20.06
#